data_AF-A0A963V1J3-F1
#
_entry.id   AF-A0A963V1J3-F1
#
_cell.length_a   1.000
_cell.length_b   1.000
_cell.length_c   1.000
_cell.angle_alpha   90.00
_cell.angle_beta   90.00
_cell.angle_gamma   90.00
#
_symmetry.space_group_name_H-M   'P 1'
#
loop_
_entity.id
_entity.type
_entity.pdbx_description
1 polymer ?
#
loop_
_entity_poly.entity_id
_entity_poly.type
_entity_poly.pdbx_seq_one_letter_code
_entity_poly.pdbx_strand_id
1 'polypeptide(L)'
;MTGKTPRRPQPEPVQVIKQRRDAALNALVQGVPYIQFLGIRFDRRGDELTALLPFEEKLIGNPLLPAIHGGVTAAFLEVTAIIELSWSMIWEEMENGRLDPSALDARHLPRLPKTIDFTVDYLRTGLPRDAYARARVNRSGRRYASVHVEAWQDNRSRLFAQATGHFLMPGPGSDAVTGGNG
;
A
#
# COMPACT_ATOMS: atom_id res chain seq x y z
N MET A 1 -20.47 -36.26 -36.29
CA MET A 1 -19.33 -35.41 -35.89
C MET A 1 -19.81 -34.53 -34.74
N THR A 2 -19.51 -34.91 -33.50
CA THR A 2 -20.05 -34.26 -32.29
C THR A 2 -19.10 -33.15 -31.84
N GLY A 3 -19.55 -31.89 -31.95
CA GLY A 3 -18.79 -30.71 -31.54
C GLY A 3 -18.60 -30.67 -30.03
N LYS A 4 -17.35 -30.73 -29.58
CA LYS A 4 -16.98 -30.64 -28.16
C LYS A 4 -17.06 -29.18 -27.73
N THR A 5 -18.07 -28.81 -26.95
CA THR A 5 -18.19 -27.49 -26.32
C THR A 5 -16.90 -27.19 -25.53
N PRO A 6 -16.26 -26.01 -25.68
CA PRO A 6 -15.10 -25.67 -24.88
C PRO A 6 -15.50 -25.59 -23.41
N ARG A 7 -14.91 -26.46 -22.58
CA ARG A 7 -15.13 -26.43 -21.12
C ARG A 7 -14.63 -25.08 -20.61
N ARG A 8 -15.52 -24.30 -19.99
CA ARG A 8 -15.12 -23.14 -19.17
C ARG A 8 -14.04 -23.60 -18.18
N PRO A 9 -12.90 -22.89 -18.07
CA PRO A 9 -11.90 -23.22 -17.07
C PRO A 9 -12.55 -23.20 -15.68
N GLN A 10 -12.27 -24.23 -14.88
CA GLN A 10 -12.81 -24.34 -13.54
C GLN A 10 -12.29 -23.15 -12.71
N PRO A 11 -13.16 -22.41 -11.99
CA PRO A 11 -12.69 -21.32 -11.15
C PRO A 11 -11.71 -21.88 -10.11
N GLU A 12 -10.55 -21.24 -9.97
CA GLU A 12 -9.53 -21.66 -9.03
C GLU A 12 -10.09 -21.69 -7.59
N PRO A 13 -9.64 -22.62 -6.73
CA PRO A 13 -10.07 -22.65 -5.34
C PRO A 13 -9.80 -21.30 -4.64
N VAL A 14 -10.80 -20.77 -3.93
CA VAL A 14 -10.73 -19.48 -3.21
C VAL A 14 -9.50 -19.37 -2.30
N GLN A 15 -9.04 -20.50 -1.77
CA GLN A 15 -7.87 -20.59 -0.89
C GLN A 15 -6.55 -20.30 -1.63
N VAL A 16 -6.42 -20.77 -2.87
CA VAL A 16 -5.26 -20.51 -3.75
C VAL A 16 -5.22 -19.04 -4.14
N ILE A 17 -6.39 -18.47 -4.46
CA ILE A 17 -6.55 -17.05 -4.75
C ILE A 17 -6.14 -16.19 -3.54
N LYS A 18 -6.55 -16.56 -2.33
CA LYS A 18 -6.15 -15.86 -1.10
C LYS A 18 -4.64 -15.91 -0.85
N GLN A 19 -4.02 -17.08 -0.96
CA GLN A 19 -2.58 -17.26 -0.74
C GLN A 19 -1.74 -16.45 -1.71
N ARG A 20 -2.09 -16.46 -3.01
CA ARG A 20 -1.40 -15.65 -4.03
C ARG A 20 -1.48 -14.17 -3.72
N ARG A 21 -2.63 -13.68 -3.24
CA ARG A 21 -2.80 -12.28 -2.84
C ARG A 21 -1.92 -11.91 -1.65
N ASP A 22 -1.87 -12.76 -0.63
CA ASP A 22 -1.04 -12.48 0.54
C ASP A 22 0.45 -12.48 0.18
N ALA A 23 0.88 -13.37 -0.72
CA ALA A 23 2.24 -13.38 -1.25
C ALA A 23 2.57 -12.09 -2.03
N ALA A 24 1.68 -11.62 -2.90
CA ALA A 24 1.86 -10.39 -3.66
C ALA A 24 1.94 -9.15 -2.76
N LEU A 25 1.06 -9.05 -1.76
CA LEU A 25 1.10 -7.96 -0.78
C LEU A 25 2.40 -8.00 0.02
N ASN A 26 2.82 -9.18 0.46
CA ASN A 26 4.09 -9.34 1.18
C ASN A 26 5.28 -8.92 0.31
N ALA A 27 5.32 -9.31 -0.96
CA ALA A 27 6.38 -8.90 -1.88
C ALA A 27 6.42 -7.36 -2.02
N LEU A 28 5.26 -6.74 -2.22
CA LEU A 28 5.12 -5.28 -2.31
C LEU A 28 5.65 -4.56 -1.06
N VAL A 29 5.25 -5.02 0.13
CA VAL A 29 5.64 -4.45 1.42
C VAL A 29 7.13 -4.65 1.72
N GLN A 30 7.69 -5.81 1.38
CA GLN A 30 9.11 -6.11 1.55
C GLN A 30 10.00 -5.31 0.58
N GLY A 31 9.46 -4.91 -0.58
CA GLY A 31 10.15 -4.09 -1.56
C GLY A 31 10.41 -2.65 -1.13
N VAL A 32 9.84 -2.18 0.00
CA VAL A 32 10.00 -0.81 0.48
C VAL A 32 10.81 -0.80 1.80
N PRO A 33 12.11 -0.46 1.77
CA PRO A 33 12.97 -0.49 2.95
C PRO A 33 12.45 0.36 4.12
N TYR A 34 11.79 1.47 3.81
CA TYR A 34 11.26 2.37 4.83
C TYR A 34 10.10 1.78 5.64
N ILE A 35 9.33 0.86 5.05
CA ILE A 35 8.28 0.10 5.76
C ILE A 35 8.92 -0.79 6.83
N GLN A 36 9.99 -1.49 6.48
CA GLN A 36 10.71 -2.37 7.40
C GLN A 36 11.34 -1.58 8.55
N PHE A 37 11.91 -0.41 8.25
CA PHE A 37 12.50 0.46 9.26
C PHE A 37 11.48 0.91 10.33
N LEU A 38 10.28 1.30 9.91
CA LEU A 38 9.21 1.74 10.80
C LEU A 38 8.40 0.58 11.39
N GLY A 39 8.62 -0.66 10.95
CA GLY A 39 7.88 -1.84 11.42
C GLY A 39 6.41 -1.88 10.96
N ILE A 40 6.05 -1.13 9.91
CA ILE A 40 4.66 -1.03 9.44
C ILE A 40 4.21 -2.40 8.88
N ARG A 41 3.01 -2.82 9.29
CA ARG A 41 2.37 -4.06 8.82
C ARG A 41 1.07 -3.75 8.10
N PHE A 42 0.60 -4.67 7.27
CA PHE A 42 -0.66 -4.53 6.55
C PHE A 42 -1.54 -5.76 6.78
N ASP A 43 -2.73 -5.52 7.33
CA ASP A 43 -3.78 -6.52 7.45
C ASP A 43 -4.75 -6.38 6.29
N ARG A 44 -4.90 -7.44 5.49
CA ARG A 44 -5.83 -7.48 4.36
C ARG A 44 -7.16 -8.11 4.74
N ARG A 45 -8.25 -7.44 4.44
CA ARG A 45 -9.63 -7.93 4.62
C ARG A 45 -10.41 -7.78 3.32
N GLY A 46 -10.31 -8.79 2.46
CA GLY A 46 -10.88 -8.71 1.10
C GLY A 46 -9.95 -7.89 0.20
N ASP A 47 -10.49 -6.78 -0.30
CA ASP A 47 -9.81 -5.72 -1.05
C ASP A 47 -9.27 -4.60 -0.14
N GLU A 48 -9.83 -4.43 1.06
CA GLU A 48 -9.37 -3.41 2.01
C GLU A 48 -8.02 -3.78 2.67
N LEU A 49 -7.12 -2.80 2.74
CA LEU A 49 -5.91 -2.86 3.55
C LEU A 49 -6.03 -1.97 4.79
N THR A 50 -5.62 -2.49 5.94
CA THR A 50 -5.41 -1.69 7.16
C THR A 50 -3.93 -1.73 7.51
N ALA A 51 -3.28 -0.58 7.46
CA ALA A 51 -1.91 -0.44 7.91
C ALA A 51 -1.87 -0.35 9.44
N LEU A 52 -0.88 -0.98 10.04
CA LEU A 52 -0.57 -0.97 11.47
C LEU A 52 0.84 -0.41 11.64
N LEU A 53 0.97 0.66 12.41
CA LEU A 53 2.23 1.14 12.96
C LEU A 53 2.30 0.68 14.42
N PRO A 54 3.11 -0.36 14.73
CA PRO A 54 3.28 -0.79 16.10
C PRO A 54 3.97 0.31 16.91
N PHE A 55 3.57 0.46 18.16
CA PHE A 55 4.28 1.36 19.06
C PHE A 55 5.68 0.83 19.36
N GLU A 56 6.67 1.69 19.15
CA GLU A 56 8.05 1.47 19.59
C GLU A 56 8.59 2.78 20.18
N GLU A 57 9.37 2.70 21.25
CA GLU A 57 9.93 3.89 21.93
C GLU A 57 10.75 4.78 20.99
N LYS A 58 11.42 4.19 20.00
CA LYS A 58 12.20 4.89 18.96
C LYS A 58 11.35 5.85 18.09
N LEU A 59 10.03 5.69 18.10
CA LEU A 59 9.08 6.49 17.31
C LEU A 59 8.57 7.72 18.08
N ILE A 60 8.96 7.87 19.36
CA ILE A 60 8.58 9.00 20.21
C ILE A 60 9.46 10.21 19.89
N GLY A 61 8.82 11.35 19.59
CA GLY A 61 9.51 12.60 19.33
C GLY A 61 9.92 13.38 20.59
N ASN A 62 9.13 13.29 21.66
CA ASN A 62 9.35 14.02 22.91
C ASN A 62 9.33 13.05 24.11
N PRO A 63 10.47 12.82 24.80
CA PRO A 63 10.54 11.93 25.96
C PRO A 63 9.68 12.38 27.16
N LEU A 64 9.37 13.67 27.26
CA LEU A 64 8.57 14.25 28.37
C LEU A 64 7.06 14.23 28.09
N LEU A 65 6.67 14.23 26.81
CA LEU A 65 5.28 14.09 26.35
C LEU A 65 5.27 12.98 25.31
N PRO A 66 5.10 11.71 25.71
CA PRO A 66 5.30 10.56 24.83
C PRO A 66 4.23 10.58 23.74
N ALA A 67 4.60 11.11 22.58
CA ALA A 67 3.77 11.22 21.41
C ALA A 67 4.56 10.74 20.20
N ILE A 68 3.86 10.06 19.29
CA ILE A 68 4.40 9.67 17.99
C ILE A 68 4.90 10.93 17.29
N HIS A 69 6.16 10.91 16.83
CA HIS A 69 6.74 12.04 16.12
C HIS A 69 5.92 12.39 14.86
N GLY A 70 5.72 13.69 14.59
CA GLY A 70 4.95 14.15 13.44
C GLY A 70 5.46 13.57 12.11
N GLY A 71 6.78 13.54 11.92
CA GLY A 71 7.40 12.93 10.74
C GLY A 71 7.13 11.43 10.60
N VAL A 72 7.05 10.68 11.71
CA VAL A 72 6.69 9.24 11.68
C VAL A 72 5.22 9.09 11.26
N THR A 73 4.34 9.97 11.74
CA THR A 73 2.93 9.99 11.34
C THR A 73 2.78 10.28 9.84
N ALA A 74 3.47 11.30 9.33
CA ALA A 74 3.42 11.65 7.91
C ALA A 74 3.92 10.49 7.02
N ALA A 75 5.06 9.90 7.40
CA ALA A 75 5.62 8.71 6.76
C ALA A 75 4.65 7.53 6.75
N PHE A 76 4.02 7.24 7.89
CA PHE A 76 3.05 6.15 8.01
C PHE A 76 1.84 6.36 7.08
N LEU A 77 1.31 7.57 7.02
CA LEU A 77 0.20 7.91 6.13
C LEU A 77 0.59 7.80 4.65
N GLU A 78 1.77 8.29 4.27
CA GLU A 78 2.27 8.23 2.90
C GLU A 78 2.51 6.78 2.45
N VAL A 79 3.15 5.97 3.28
CA VAL A 79 3.32 4.53 3.05
C VAL A 79 1.98 3.85 2.86
N THR A 80 0.99 4.17 3.71
CA THR A 80 -0.35 3.59 3.61
C THR A 80 -1.00 3.93 2.27
N ALA A 81 -0.86 5.17 1.80
CA ALA A 81 -1.38 5.59 0.49
C ALA A 81 -0.70 4.87 -0.68
N ILE A 82 0.64 4.79 -0.68
CA ILE A 82 1.42 4.17 -1.75
C ILE A 82 1.07 2.68 -1.87
N ILE A 83 0.99 1.97 -0.74
CA ILE A 83 0.71 0.53 -0.73
C ILE A 83 -0.72 0.26 -1.18
N GLU A 84 -1.71 1.00 -0.68
CA GLU A 84 -3.11 0.88 -1.13
C GLU A 84 -3.27 1.15 -2.63
N LEU A 85 -2.64 2.21 -3.12
CA LEU A 85 -2.69 2.57 -4.54
C LEU A 85 -2.01 1.50 -5.41
N SER A 86 -0.83 1.03 -5.01
CA SER A 86 -0.11 -0.02 -5.73
C SER A 86 -0.89 -1.34 -5.72
N TRP A 87 -1.50 -1.68 -4.59
CA TRP A 87 -2.35 -2.85 -4.44
C TRP A 87 -3.58 -2.78 -5.36
N SER A 88 -4.24 -1.63 -5.41
CA SER A 88 -5.38 -1.37 -6.30
C SER A 88 -5.00 -1.56 -7.78
N MET A 89 -3.81 -1.11 -8.18
CA MET A 89 -3.32 -1.29 -9.56
C MET A 89 -3.02 -2.76 -9.88
N ILE A 90 -2.32 -3.47 -8.99
CA ILE A 90 -2.03 -4.90 -9.14
C ILE A 90 -3.34 -5.68 -9.31
N TRP A 91 -4.33 -5.34 -8.50
CA TRP A 91 -5.64 -5.96 -8.54
C TRP A 91 -6.33 -5.76 -9.90
N GLU A 92 -6.37 -4.54 -10.42
CA GLU A 92 -6.96 -4.23 -11.72
C GLU A 92 -6.25 -4.98 -12.87
N GLU A 93 -4.91 -5.07 -12.84
CA GLU A 93 -4.15 -5.81 -13.85
C GLU A 93 -4.41 -7.33 -13.78
N MET A 94 -4.57 -7.88 -12.57
CA MET A 94 -4.91 -9.29 -12.36
C MET A 94 -6.32 -9.62 -12.85
N GLU A 95 -7.32 -8.80 -12.53
CA GLU A 95 -8.71 -9.01 -12.99
C GLU A 95 -8.83 -8.93 -14.52
N ASN A 96 -8.03 -8.08 -15.14
CA ASN A 96 -7.95 -7.95 -16.59
C ASN A 96 -7.08 -9.03 -17.27
N GLY A 97 -6.50 -9.96 -16.49
CA GLY A 97 -5.66 -11.05 -17.00
C GLY A 97 -4.32 -10.61 -17.58
N ARG A 98 -3.86 -9.38 -17.26
CA ARG A 98 -2.59 -8.81 -17.72
C ARG A 98 -1.42 -9.17 -16.81
N LEU A 99 -1.71 -9.64 -15.60
CA LEU A 99 -0.71 -10.01 -14.60
C LEU A 99 -1.02 -11.40 -14.02
N ASP A 100 -0.05 -12.32 -14.14
CA ASP A 100 -0.10 -13.61 -13.46
C ASP A 100 0.34 -13.44 -12.01
N PRO A 101 -0.52 -13.72 -11.01
CA PRO A 101 -0.17 -13.56 -9.60
C PRO A 101 0.98 -14.47 -9.15
N SER A 102 1.22 -15.58 -9.86
CA SER A 102 2.35 -16.48 -9.57
C SER A 102 3.69 -15.94 -10.05
N ALA A 103 3.68 -14.93 -10.94
CA ALA A 103 4.87 -14.26 -11.44
C ALA A 103 5.27 -13.03 -10.62
N LEU A 104 4.48 -12.63 -9.60
CA LEU A 104 4.80 -11.54 -8.69
C LEU A 104 5.87 -11.98 -7.69
N ASP A 105 7.14 -11.79 -8.07
CA ASP A 105 8.29 -11.89 -7.18
C ASP A 105 8.94 -10.51 -6.97
N ALA A 106 9.93 -10.44 -6.07
CA ALA A 106 10.64 -9.21 -5.77
C ALA A 106 11.34 -8.55 -6.98
N ARG A 107 11.55 -9.29 -8.08
CA ARG A 107 12.17 -8.77 -9.31
C ARG A 107 11.15 -8.24 -10.32
N HIS A 108 9.89 -8.65 -10.21
CA HIS A 108 8.82 -8.31 -11.15
C HIS A 108 7.68 -7.50 -10.53
N LEU A 109 7.87 -6.96 -9.32
CA LEU A 109 6.92 -6.03 -8.73
C LEU A 109 6.71 -4.81 -9.64
N PRO A 110 5.45 -4.38 -9.86
CA PRO A 110 5.19 -3.17 -10.59
C PRO A 110 5.83 -1.97 -9.88
N ARG A 111 6.27 -1.00 -10.67
CA ARG A 111 6.86 0.23 -10.15
C ARG A 111 5.87 0.93 -9.24
N LEU A 112 6.36 1.39 -8.09
CA LEU A 112 5.53 2.15 -7.17
C LEU A 112 5.16 3.52 -7.77
N PRO A 113 3.94 4.00 -7.51
CA PRO A 113 3.59 5.40 -7.74
C PRO A 113 4.57 6.32 -7.02
N LYS A 114 4.95 7.43 -7.66
CA LYS A 114 5.83 8.43 -7.05
C LYS A 114 4.99 9.53 -6.44
N THR A 115 5.24 9.90 -5.19
CA THR A 115 4.58 11.04 -4.55
C THR A 115 4.94 12.33 -5.30
N ILE A 116 3.90 13.09 -5.67
CA ILE A 116 4.03 14.46 -6.19
C ILE A 116 3.99 15.42 -5.01
N ASP A 117 2.94 15.28 -4.19
CA ASP A 117 2.74 16.03 -2.97
C ASP A 117 1.93 15.20 -1.96
N PHE A 118 2.10 15.53 -0.68
CA PHE A 118 1.41 14.89 0.42
C PHE A 118 1.15 15.91 1.52
N THR A 119 -0.13 16.13 1.85
CA THR A 119 -0.54 17.08 2.89
C THR A 119 -1.13 16.31 4.06
N VAL A 120 -0.69 16.64 5.28
CA VAL A 120 -1.10 15.96 6.52
C VAL A 120 -1.75 16.97 7.46
N ASP A 121 -2.96 16.65 7.91
CA ASP A 121 -3.61 17.37 9.01
C ASP A 121 -3.42 16.59 10.31
N TYR A 122 -2.77 17.23 11.29
CA TYR A 122 -2.63 16.70 12.64
C TYR A 122 -3.81 17.16 13.48
N LEU A 123 -4.72 16.24 13.76
CA LEU A 123 -5.99 16.55 14.43
C LEU A 123 -5.88 16.41 15.95
N ARG A 124 -5.05 15.46 16.41
CA ARG A 124 -4.84 15.14 17.83
C ARG A 124 -3.43 14.60 18.05
N THR A 125 -3.00 14.58 19.29
CA THR A 125 -1.75 13.90 19.69
C THR A 125 -1.83 12.40 19.40
N GLY A 126 -0.87 11.87 18.64
CA GLY A 126 -0.68 10.42 18.52
C GLY A 126 -0.08 9.87 19.81
N LEU A 127 -0.88 9.18 20.61
CA LEU A 127 -0.50 8.65 21.92
C LEU A 127 0.52 7.49 21.77
N PRO A 128 1.25 7.10 22.84
CA PRO A 128 2.27 6.05 22.77
C PRO A 128 1.62 4.67 22.76
N ARG A 129 1.03 4.32 21.62
CA ARG A 129 0.30 3.07 21.36
C ARG A 129 0.21 2.86 19.85
N ASP A 130 -0.21 1.66 19.47
CA ASP A 130 -0.37 1.30 18.07
C ASP A 130 -1.29 2.29 17.34
N ALA A 131 -0.89 2.61 16.11
CA ALA A 131 -1.68 3.43 15.20
C ALA A 131 -2.09 2.60 13.99
N TYR A 132 -3.27 2.92 13.49
CA TYR A 132 -3.88 2.26 12.34
C TYR A 132 -4.17 3.30 11.27
N ALA A 133 -4.06 2.91 10.02
CA ALA A 133 -4.43 3.76 8.91
C ALA A 133 -5.12 2.98 7.78
N ARG A 134 -6.02 3.68 7.09
CA ARG A 134 -6.66 3.21 5.86
C ARG A 134 -6.57 4.29 4.82
N ALA A 135 -6.21 3.89 3.61
CA ALA A 135 -6.23 4.75 2.45
C ALA A 135 -7.47 4.44 1.61
N ARG A 136 -7.96 5.48 0.92
CA ARG A 136 -9.02 5.40 -0.07
C ARG A 136 -8.55 6.11 -1.33
N VAL A 137 -8.47 5.37 -2.43
CA VAL A 137 -8.15 5.94 -3.74
C VAL A 137 -9.36 6.77 -4.21
N ASN A 138 -9.22 8.10 -4.21
CA ASN A 138 -10.27 9.01 -4.67
C ASN A 138 -10.38 9.02 -6.19
N ARG A 139 -9.22 8.97 -6.85
CA ARG A 139 -9.08 8.99 -8.30
C ARG A 139 -7.84 8.21 -8.69
N SER A 140 -7.97 7.33 -9.67
CA SER A 140 -6.84 6.67 -10.32
C SER A 140 -6.99 6.81 -11.83
N GLY A 141 -5.92 7.21 -12.51
CA GLY A 141 -5.88 7.31 -13.96
C GLY A 141 -4.46 7.12 -14.46
N ARG A 142 -4.27 7.09 -15.79
CA ARG A 142 -3.01 6.63 -16.42
C ARG A 142 -1.72 7.36 -15.98
N ARG A 143 -1.81 8.60 -15.49
CA ARG A 143 -0.63 9.39 -15.07
C ARG A 143 -0.74 9.95 -13.66
N TYR A 144 -1.93 9.93 -13.07
CA TYR A 144 -2.19 10.65 -11.84
C TYR A 144 -3.19 9.89 -10.97
N ALA A 145 -2.93 9.87 -9.68
CA ALA A 145 -3.88 9.41 -8.67
C ALA A 145 -3.95 10.38 -7.48
N SER A 146 -5.11 10.42 -6.84
CA SER A 146 -5.35 11.10 -5.57
C SER A 146 -5.83 10.09 -4.55
N VAL A 147 -5.24 10.10 -3.35
CA VAL A 147 -5.54 9.17 -2.26
C VAL A 147 -5.78 9.97 -0.99
N HIS A 148 -6.85 9.62 -0.27
CA HIS A 148 -7.10 10.12 1.07
C HIS A 148 -6.74 9.05 2.09
N VAL A 149 -6.13 9.45 3.21
CA VAL A 149 -5.72 8.53 4.28
C VAL A 149 -6.26 9.02 5.60
N GLU A 150 -6.81 8.12 6.39
CA GLU A 150 -7.27 8.40 7.75
C GLU A 150 -6.51 7.51 8.73
N ALA A 151 -6.02 8.10 9.82
CA ALA A 151 -5.35 7.37 10.88
C ALA A 151 -6.00 7.55 12.25
N TRP A 152 -6.11 6.44 12.97
CA TRP A 152 -6.72 6.34 14.29
C TRP A 152 -5.89 5.44 15.20
N GLN A 153 -6.23 5.40 16.49
CA GLN A 153 -5.64 4.47 17.46
C GLN A 153 -6.74 3.55 18.00
N ASP A 154 -7.22 3.75 19.23
CA ASP A 154 -8.25 2.87 19.81
C ASP A 154 -9.61 2.94 19.09
N ASN A 155 -10.00 4.13 18.63
CA ASN A 155 -11.34 4.37 18.10
C ASN A 155 -11.29 4.93 16.69
N ARG A 156 -11.82 4.17 15.73
CA ARG A 156 -11.87 4.52 14.30
C ARG A 156 -12.56 5.85 14.01
N SER A 157 -13.55 6.26 14.82
CA SER A 157 -14.26 7.53 14.64
C SER A 157 -13.51 8.73 15.20
N ARG A 158 -12.36 8.53 15.87
CA ARG A 158 -11.54 9.59 16.45
C ARG A 158 -10.17 9.58 15.80
N LEU A 159 -10.09 10.19 14.62
CA LEU A 159 -8.83 10.35 13.90
C LEU A 159 -7.85 11.20 14.70
N PHE A 160 -6.58 10.81 14.70
CA PHE A 160 -5.50 11.65 15.22
C PHE A 160 -4.75 12.38 14.10
N ALA A 161 -4.75 11.81 12.90
CA ALA A 161 -4.24 12.45 11.70
C ALA A 161 -5.00 11.99 10.46
N GLN A 162 -4.97 12.80 9.42
CA GLN A 162 -5.44 12.44 8.09
C GLN A 162 -4.49 13.05 7.05
N ALA A 163 -4.56 12.55 5.83
CA ALA A 163 -3.77 13.09 4.74
C ALA A 163 -4.46 13.01 3.39
N THR A 164 -4.01 13.86 2.47
CA THR A 164 -4.30 13.73 1.05
C THR A 164 -2.98 13.70 0.30
N GLY A 165 -2.81 12.68 -0.53
CA GLY A 165 -1.63 12.48 -1.37
C GLY A 165 -1.98 12.47 -2.84
N HIS A 166 -1.07 13.00 -3.64
CA HIS A 166 -1.13 12.98 -5.08
C HIS A 166 0.07 12.26 -5.65
N PHE A 167 -0.17 11.37 -6.61
CA PHE A 167 0.83 10.43 -7.08
C PHE A 167 0.93 10.44 -8.61
N LEU A 168 2.17 10.40 -9.09
CA LEU A 168 2.51 10.14 -10.48
C LEU A 168 2.50 8.63 -10.71
N MET A 169 1.67 8.20 -11.65
CA MET A 169 1.52 6.77 -11.96
C MET A 169 2.65 6.30 -12.89
N PRO A 170 3.16 5.07 -12.69
CA PRO A 170 4.20 4.52 -13.56
C PRO A 170 3.68 4.41 -14.99
N GLY A 171 4.40 5.00 -15.94
CA GLY A 171 4.08 4.88 -17.37
C GLY A 171 4.50 3.53 -17.94
N PRO A 172 3.82 3.04 -19.00
CA PRO A 172 4.29 1.90 -19.77
C PRO A 172 5.62 2.31 -20.44
N GLY A 173 6.75 1.75 -19.98
CA GLY A 173 8.06 1.94 -20.61
C GLY A 173 8.96 3.04 -20.04
N SER A 174 8.88 3.39 -18.75
CA SER A 174 10.04 4.05 -18.15
C SER A 174 11.13 2.99 -18.01
N ASP A 175 12.24 3.09 -18.72
CA ASP A 175 13.33 2.12 -18.64
C ASP A 175 13.96 2.11 -17.24
N ALA A 176 14.55 0.98 -16.85
CA ALA A 176 15.53 0.96 -15.77
C ALA A 176 16.67 1.87 -16.20
N VAL A 177 17.14 2.73 -15.30
CA VAL A 177 18.30 3.59 -15.54
C VAL A 177 19.45 2.71 -16.03
N THR A 178 19.81 2.86 -17.29
CA THR A 178 21.06 2.36 -17.85
C THR A 178 22.19 3.00 -17.08
N GLY A 179 22.78 2.27 -16.14
CA GLY A 179 24.10 2.57 -15.60
C GLY A 179 25.12 2.38 -16.71
N GLY A 180 25.34 3.43 -17.51
CA GLY A 180 26.41 3.53 -18.49
C GLY A 180 27.68 4.05 -17.83
N ASN A 181 28.76 3.29 -18.00
CA ASN A 181 30.13 3.55 -17.57
C ASN A 181 30.62 4.98 -17.79
N GLY A 182 31.37 5.47 -16.81
CA GLY A 182 32.49 6.40 -16.95
C GLY A 182 33.69 5.83 -16.23
#